data_AF-K8E2Y2-F1
#
_entry.id   AF-K8E2Y2-F1
#
_cell.length_a   1.000
_cell.length_b   1.000
_cell.length_c   1.000
_cell.angle_alpha   90.00
_cell.angle_beta   90.00
_cell.angle_gamma   90.00
#
_symmetry.space_group_name_H-M   'P 1'
#
loop_
_entity.id
_entity.type
_entity.pdbx_description
1 polymer ?
#
loop_
_entity_poly.entity_id
_entity_poly.type
_entity_poly.pdbx_seq_one_letter_code
_entity_poly.pdbx_strand_id
1 'polypeptide(L)'
;MEESHREYDLWTKKYDTLVQMISYRYDVKCTEYSAAMNGITVYFYNSKEVMNAVKKFHAYLEYGVVDSMQTNERMINIYAAMFKALKIDQNVDEVFLNKVYMKYRESSIQEFLSLSKINYNLYEGK
;
A
#
# COMPACT_ATOMS: atom_id res chain seq x y z
N MET A 1 21.57 6.30 20.31
CA MET A 1 20.63 7.43 20.18
C MET A 1 20.53 7.91 18.72
N GLU A 2 21.60 7.89 17.92
CA GLU A 2 21.51 8.20 16.47
C GLU A 2 20.86 7.09 15.62
N GLU A 3 21.11 5.81 15.92
CA GLU A 3 20.50 4.69 15.18
C GLU A 3 18.97 4.69 15.28
N SER A 4 18.42 4.97 16.47
CA SER A 4 16.97 5.04 16.67
C SER A 4 16.32 6.19 15.88
N HIS A 5 17.02 7.30 15.69
CA HIS A 5 16.52 8.40 14.84
C HIS A 5 16.53 8.01 13.36
N ARG A 6 17.59 7.37 12.87
CA ARG A 6 17.65 6.91 11.47
C ARG A 6 16.61 5.83 11.17
N GLU A 7 16.39 4.91 12.11
CA GLU A 7 15.34 3.90 11.99
C GLU A 7 13.95 4.52 11.98
N TYR A 8 13.68 5.49 12.85
CA TYR A 8 12.42 6.23 12.89
C TYR A 8 12.20 7.05 11.60
N ASP A 9 13.23 7.72 11.10
CA ASP A 9 13.17 8.48 9.84
C ASP A 9 12.88 7.57 8.65
N LEU A 10 13.53 6.40 8.59
CA LEU A 10 13.28 5.42 7.54
C LEU A 10 11.86 4.84 7.66
N TRP A 11 11.41 4.54 8.87
CA TRP A 11 10.04 4.09 9.12
C TRP A 11 9.03 5.14 8.66
N THR A 12 9.26 6.42 8.98
CA THR A 12 8.39 7.55 8.57
C THR A 12 8.33 7.67 7.04
N LYS A 13 9.47 7.60 6.35
CA LYS A 13 9.51 7.63 4.87
C LYS A 13 8.75 6.46 4.24
N LYS A 14 8.90 5.27 4.80
CA LYS A 14 8.15 4.07 4.39
C LYS A 14 6.64 4.26 4.58
N TYR A 15 6.24 4.81 5.73
CA TYR A 15 4.86 5.10 6.07
C TYR A 15 4.24 6.15 5.13
N ASP A 16 4.94 7.27 4.90
CA ASP A 16 4.47 8.33 4.00
C ASP A 16 4.29 7.81 2.57
N THR A 17 5.21 6.95 2.11
CA THR A 17 5.10 6.28 0.81
C THR A 17 3.82 5.43 0.73
N LEU A 18 3.52 4.65 1.78
CA LEU A 18 2.28 3.87 1.85
C LEU A 18 1.03 4.76 1.79
N VAL A 19 1.02 5.86 2.54
CA VAL A 19 -0.10 6.80 2.55
C VAL A 19 -0.32 7.41 1.17
N GLN A 20 0.75 7.82 0.48
CA GLN A 20 0.65 8.38 -0.88
C GLN A 20 0.10 7.36 -1.87
N MET A 21 0.60 6.12 -1.83
CA MET A 21 0.10 5.03 -2.68
C MET A 21 -1.42 4.82 -2.52
N ILE A 22 -1.90 4.75 -1.29
CA ILE A 22 -3.34 4.57 -1.02
C ILE A 22 -4.15 5.80 -1.42
N SER A 23 -3.60 7.00 -1.18
CA SER A 23 -4.26 8.27 -1.49
C SER A 23 -4.53 8.44 -2.99
N TYR A 24 -3.57 8.03 -3.83
CA TYR A 24 -3.68 8.13 -5.29
C TYR A 24 -4.14 6.84 -5.96
N ARG A 25 -4.70 5.89 -5.21
CA ARG A 25 -5.09 4.56 -5.73
C ARG A 25 -6.07 4.59 -6.90
N TYR A 26 -6.91 5.62 -7.01
CA TYR A 26 -7.89 5.76 -8.09
C TYR A 26 -7.33 6.45 -9.34
N ASP A 27 -6.13 7.04 -9.24
CA ASP A 27 -5.44 7.68 -10.37
C ASP A 27 -3.98 7.22 -10.42
N VAL A 28 -3.79 5.96 -10.81
CA VAL A 28 -2.46 5.33 -10.91
C VAL A 28 -1.58 5.94 -12.00
N LYS A 29 -2.12 6.83 -12.83
CA LYS A 29 -1.40 7.52 -13.91
C LYS A 29 -0.90 8.89 -13.49
N CYS A 30 -1.27 9.39 -12.32
CA CYS A 30 -0.80 10.68 -11.86
C CYS A 30 0.70 10.64 -11.49
N THR A 31 1.29 11.84 -11.44
CA THR A 31 2.71 12.01 -11.15
C THR A 31 3.02 11.56 -9.71
N GLU A 32 2.08 11.80 -8.80
CA GLU A 32 2.20 11.50 -7.38
C GLU A 32 2.18 10.00 -7.10
N TYR A 33 1.33 9.24 -7.79
CA TYR A 33 1.34 7.77 -7.69
C TYR A 33 2.65 7.19 -8.23
N SER A 34 3.12 7.71 -9.36
CA SER A 34 4.40 7.32 -9.96
C SER A 34 5.58 7.62 -9.03
N ALA A 35 5.57 8.80 -8.39
CA ALA A 35 6.57 9.18 -7.40
C ALA A 35 6.54 8.27 -6.16
N ALA A 36 5.34 7.95 -5.66
CA ALA A 36 5.17 7.03 -4.54
C ALA A 36 5.69 5.62 -4.89
N MET A 37 5.38 5.10 -6.08
CA MET A 37 5.89 3.82 -6.57
C MET A 37 7.43 3.79 -6.60
N ASN A 38 8.06 4.87 -7.10
CA ASN A 38 9.52 5.00 -7.06
C ASN A 38 10.04 5.00 -5.62
N GLY A 39 9.36 5.71 -4.71
CA GLY A 39 9.65 5.71 -3.28
C GLY A 39 9.64 4.30 -2.67
N ILE A 40 8.78 3.39 -3.14
CA ILE A 40 8.76 2.00 -2.67
C ILE A 40 10.11 1.33 -2.94
N THR A 41 10.67 1.48 -4.14
CA THR A 41 11.96 0.86 -4.50
C THR A 41 13.12 1.40 -3.68
N VAL A 42 13.08 2.68 -3.30
CA VAL A 42 14.11 3.33 -2.49
C VAL A 42 14.01 2.91 -1.02
N TYR A 43 12.84 3.01 -0.42
CA TYR A 43 12.70 2.85 1.03
C TYR A 43 12.47 1.40 1.45
N PHE A 44 11.85 0.57 0.60
CA PHE A 44 11.58 -0.84 0.88
C PHE A 44 12.56 -1.79 0.17
N TYR A 45 13.72 -1.30 -0.26
CA TYR A 45 14.74 -2.12 -0.95
C TYR A 45 15.14 -3.40 -0.19
N ASN A 46 15.05 -3.38 1.14
CA ASN A 46 15.39 -4.51 2.00
C ASN A 46 14.22 -5.50 2.22
N SER A 47 13.00 -5.15 1.80
CA SER A 47 11.83 -6.01 1.88
C SER A 47 11.62 -6.77 0.58
N LYS A 48 12.08 -8.04 0.57
CA LYS A 48 11.90 -8.95 -0.59
C LYS A 48 10.43 -9.10 -0.97
N GLU A 49 9.53 -9.13 0.01
CA GLU A 49 8.09 -9.29 -0.19
C GLU A 49 7.49 -8.09 -0.93
N VAL A 50 7.83 -6.87 -0.49
CA VAL A 50 7.38 -5.63 -1.16
C VAL A 50 7.96 -5.53 -2.56
N MET A 51 9.26 -5.81 -2.74
CA MET A 51 9.90 -5.77 -4.05
C MET A 51 9.33 -6.80 -5.03
N ASN A 52 8.96 -7.98 -4.55
CA ASN A 52 8.29 -8.98 -5.38
C ASN A 52 6.89 -8.55 -5.79
N ALA A 53 6.12 -7.92 -4.90
CA ALA A 53 4.79 -7.41 -5.23
C ALA A 53 4.86 -6.32 -6.32
N VAL A 54 5.79 -5.37 -6.17
CA VAL A 54 6.02 -4.29 -7.16
C VAL A 54 6.47 -4.85 -8.52
N LYS A 55 7.42 -5.80 -8.54
CA LYS A 55 7.85 -6.45 -9.80
C LYS A 55 6.70 -7.15 -10.51
N LYS A 56 5.88 -7.88 -9.76
CA LYS A 56 4.67 -8.54 -10.32
C LYS A 56 3.69 -7.52 -10.86
N PHE A 57 3.55 -6.37 -10.24
CA PHE A 57 2.69 -5.30 -10.72
C PHE A 57 3.20 -4.68 -12.03
N HIS A 58 4.48 -4.34 -12.12
CA HIS A 58 5.08 -3.83 -13.36
C HIS A 58 4.98 -4.84 -14.51
N ALA A 59 5.32 -6.10 -14.26
CA ALA A 59 5.19 -7.14 -15.28
C ALA A 59 3.74 -7.24 -15.80
N TYR A 60 2.75 -7.11 -14.92
CA TYR A 60 1.34 -7.09 -15.30
C TYR A 60 0.97 -5.90 -16.20
N LEU A 61 1.47 -4.69 -15.86
CA LEU A 61 1.22 -3.50 -16.69
C LEU A 61 1.84 -3.63 -18.10
N GLU A 62 2.95 -4.35 -18.24
CA GLU A 62 3.60 -4.61 -19.53
C GLU A 62 2.83 -5.57 -20.45
N TYR A 63 1.93 -6.41 -19.90
CA TYR A 63 1.12 -7.37 -20.68
C TYR A 63 -0.01 -6.72 -21.50
N GLY A 64 -0.21 -5.41 -21.42
CA GLY A 64 -1.03 -4.62 -22.36
C GLY A 64 -2.55 -4.67 -22.17
N VAL A 65 -3.11 -5.75 -21.60
CA VAL A 65 -4.52 -5.81 -21.20
C VAL A 65 -4.65 -5.54 -19.71
N VAL A 66 -4.91 -4.27 -19.37
CA VAL A 66 -5.08 -3.82 -17.99
C VAL A 66 -6.56 -3.89 -17.61
N ASP A 67 -6.90 -4.89 -16.82
CA ASP A 67 -8.19 -5.08 -16.16
C ASP A 67 -8.21 -4.38 -14.79
N SER A 68 -9.26 -3.63 -14.50
CA SER A 68 -9.36 -2.82 -13.28
C SER A 68 -9.40 -3.70 -12.02
N MET A 69 -10.04 -4.87 -12.08
CA MET A 69 -10.13 -5.80 -10.96
C MET A 69 -8.75 -6.39 -10.63
N GLN A 70 -8.03 -6.89 -11.63
CA GLN A 70 -6.66 -7.40 -11.45
C GLN A 70 -5.66 -6.31 -11.03
N THR A 71 -5.83 -5.09 -11.52
CA THR A 71 -5.03 -3.93 -11.09
C THR A 71 -5.21 -3.68 -9.59
N ASN A 72 -6.47 -3.64 -9.13
CA ASN A 72 -6.80 -3.43 -7.73
C ASN A 72 -6.24 -4.55 -6.84
N GLU A 73 -6.37 -5.82 -7.24
CA GLU A 73 -5.83 -6.95 -6.49
C GLU A 73 -4.30 -6.84 -6.32
N ARG A 74 -3.58 -6.48 -7.39
CA ARG A 74 -2.12 -6.34 -7.32
C ARG A 74 -1.69 -5.12 -6.49
N MET A 75 -2.45 -4.03 -6.51
CA MET A 75 -2.22 -2.88 -5.61
C MET A 75 -2.43 -3.26 -4.14
N ILE A 76 -3.50 -4.01 -3.84
CA ILE A 76 -3.74 -4.54 -2.49
C ILE A 76 -2.56 -5.41 -2.03
N ASN A 77 -2.02 -6.26 -2.90
CA ASN A 77 -0.84 -7.08 -2.59
C ASN A 77 0.40 -6.25 -2.25
N ILE A 78 0.61 -5.11 -2.93
CA ILE A 78 1.68 -4.16 -2.58
C ILE A 78 1.42 -3.57 -1.20
N TYR A 79 0.20 -3.11 -0.92
CA TYR A 79 -0.15 -2.48 0.35
C TYR A 79 0.01 -3.46 1.51
N ALA A 80 -0.49 -4.68 1.38
CA ALA A 80 -0.35 -5.74 2.37
C ALA A 80 1.12 -6.03 2.71
N ALA A 81 1.98 -6.12 1.69
CA ALA A 81 3.41 -6.30 1.88
C ALA A 81 4.05 -5.10 2.61
N MET A 82 3.63 -3.87 2.31
CA MET A 82 4.12 -2.65 2.97
C MET A 82 3.68 -2.58 4.43
N PHE A 83 2.42 -2.90 4.74
CA PHE A 83 1.92 -2.99 6.12
C PHE A 83 2.76 -3.96 6.95
N LYS A 84 2.99 -5.17 6.42
CA LYS A 84 3.82 -6.17 7.08
C LYS A 84 5.27 -5.70 7.28
N ALA A 85 5.85 -5.05 6.27
CA ALA A 85 7.21 -4.50 6.38
C ALA A 85 7.33 -3.35 7.39
N LEU A 86 6.25 -2.59 7.58
CA LEU A 86 6.13 -1.53 8.60
C LEU A 86 5.75 -2.06 9.99
N LYS A 87 5.45 -3.36 10.10
CA LYS A 87 4.88 -3.99 11.30
C LYS A 87 3.61 -3.29 11.79
N ILE A 88 2.84 -2.73 10.87
CA ILE A 88 1.51 -2.22 11.15
C ILE A 88 0.62 -3.46 11.22
N ASP A 89 0.03 -3.69 12.40
CA ASP A 89 -0.85 -4.82 12.63
C ASP A 89 -2.00 -4.81 11.61
N GLN A 90 -2.38 -5.98 11.08
CA GLN A 90 -3.40 -6.08 10.03
C GLN A 90 -4.82 -5.73 10.53
N ASN A 91 -4.96 -5.56 11.84
CA ASN A 91 -6.05 -4.77 12.42
C ASN A 91 -5.82 -3.31 12.03
N VAL A 92 -6.32 -2.95 10.85
CA VAL A 92 -6.24 -1.61 10.31
C VAL A 92 -6.76 -0.62 11.36
N ASP A 93 -5.83 0.07 12.03
CA ASP A 93 -6.15 0.96 13.13
C ASP A 93 -7.05 2.10 12.60
N GLU A 94 -8.11 2.42 13.36
CA GLU A 94 -9.06 3.47 13.04
C GLU A 94 -8.35 4.82 12.85
N VAL A 95 -7.21 5.01 13.52
CA VAL A 95 -6.30 6.15 13.35
C VAL A 95 -5.62 6.16 11.99
N PHE A 96 -5.18 5.01 11.48
CA PHE A 96 -4.58 4.89 10.15
C PHE A 96 -5.61 5.20 9.06
N LEU A 97 -6.82 4.66 9.19
CA LEU A 97 -7.93 4.93 8.29
C LEU A 97 -8.29 6.42 8.33
N ASN A 98 -8.49 6.99 9.52
CA ASN A 98 -8.79 8.40 9.65
C ASN A 98 -7.69 9.28 9.04
N LYS A 99 -6.40 8.96 9.18
CA LYS A 99 -5.31 9.75 8.54
C LYS A 99 -5.26 9.61 7.02
N VAL A 100 -5.41 8.40 6.49
CA VAL A 100 -5.38 8.15 5.03
C VAL A 100 -6.59 8.77 4.34
N TYR A 101 -7.72 8.83 5.04
CA TYR A 101 -8.98 9.24 4.46
C TYR A 101 -9.48 10.60 4.94
N MET A 102 -8.86 11.30 5.90
CA MET A 102 -9.27 12.65 6.30
C MET A 102 -9.21 13.68 5.16
N LYS A 103 -8.53 13.37 4.04
CA LYS A 103 -8.52 14.19 2.83
C LYS A 103 -9.66 13.87 1.85
N TYR A 104 -10.43 12.80 2.08
CA TYR A 104 -11.49 12.31 1.18
C TYR A 104 -12.77 11.98 1.99
N ARG A 105 -13.94 12.04 1.34
CA ARG A 105 -15.23 11.82 2.02
C ARG A 105 -15.27 10.47 2.75
N GLU A 106 -15.97 10.40 3.89
CA GLU A 106 -16.17 9.22 4.75
C GLU A 106 -16.49 7.92 3.99
N SER A 107 -17.12 8.01 2.82
CA SER A 107 -17.43 6.89 1.94
C SER A 107 -16.20 6.08 1.49
N SER A 108 -15.02 6.69 1.36
CA SER A 108 -13.78 6.00 0.97
C SER A 108 -13.21 5.09 2.07
N ILE A 109 -13.46 5.42 3.35
CA ILE A 109 -13.01 4.64 4.52
C ILE A 109 -13.77 3.32 4.57
N GLN A 110 -15.09 3.40 4.48
CA GLN A 110 -15.98 2.25 4.58
C GLN A 110 -15.79 1.26 3.44
N GLU A 111 -15.51 1.75 2.22
CA GLU A 111 -15.21 0.90 1.06
C GLU A 111 -13.89 0.13 1.22
N PHE A 112 -12.84 0.76 1.75
CA PHE A 112 -11.58 0.05 1.99
C PHE A 112 -11.68 -0.95 3.15
N LEU A 113 -12.38 -0.58 4.23
CA LEU A 113 -12.68 -1.48 5.35
C LEU A 113 -13.51 -2.69 4.92
N SER A 114 -14.45 -2.52 3.98
CA SER A 114 -15.22 -3.64 3.46
C SER A 114 -14.34 -4.54 2.58
N LEU A 115 -13.48 -3.98 1.72
CA LEU A 115 -12.54 -4.74 0.90
C LEU A 115 -11.48 -5.47 1.72
N SER A 116 -11.00 -4.89 2.84
CA SER A 116 -10.05 -5.55 3.74
C SER A 116 -10.70 -6.69 4.54
N LYS A 117 -11.94 -6.50 5.03
CA LYS A 117 -12.73 -7.56 5.68
C LYS A 117 -13.09 -8.70 4.73
N ILE A 118 -13.40 -8.40 3.46
CA ILE A 118 -13.66 -9.42 2.43
C ILE A 118 -12.42 -10.28 2.21
N ASN A 119 -11.23 -9.69 2.14
CA ASN A 119 -9.98 -10.46 2.01
C ASN A 119 -9.66 -11.29 3.25
N TYR A 120 -9.91 -10.80 4.47
CA TYR A 120 -9.67 -11.58 5.70
C TYR A 120 -10.54 -12.86 5.74
N ASN A 121 -11.82 -12.75 5.36
CA ASN A 121 -12.73 -13.90 5.30
C ASN A 121 -12.40 -14.91 4.18
N LEU A 122 -11.68 -14.51 3.13
CA LEU A 122 -11.21 -15.41 2.08
C LEU A 122 -9.99 -16.25 2.50
N TYR A 123 -9.23 -15.80 3.52
CA TYR A 123 -8.08 -16.54 4.05
C TYR A 123 -8.44 -17.48 5.21
N GLU A 124 -9.50 -17.22 5.98
CA GLU A 124 -10.00 -18.14 7.03
C GLU A 124 -11.04 -19.16 6.53
N GLY A 125 -11.38 -19.13 5.24
CA GLY A 125 -12.31 -20.05 4.59
C GLY A 125 -11.69 -21.29 3.93
N LYS A 126 -10.46 -21.69 4.30
CA LYS A 126 -9.81 -22.93 3.84
C LYS A 126 -9.18 -23.72 4.98
#